data_AF-B4SNI0-F1
#
_entry.id   AF-B4SNI0-F1
#
_cell.length_a   1.000
_cell.length_b   1.000
_cell.length_c   1.000
_cell.angle_alpha   90.00
_cell.angle_beta   90.00
_cell.angle_gamma   90.00
#
_symmetry.space_group_name_H-M   'P 1'
#
loop_
_entity.id
_entity.type
_entity.pdbx_description
1 polymer ?
#
loop_
_entity_poly.entity_id
_entity_poly.type
_entity_poly.pdbx_seq_one_letter_code
_entity_poly.pdbx_strand_id
1 'polypeptide(L)'
;MTKPQIAVWREQVGNMPWLHAGHRLLLRQVCILAARMETDPDMGVSALQALGSLLSKLGATPVDETKVNHGGEEDEDPDDKHF
;
A
#
# COMPACT_ATOMS: atom_id res chain seq x y z
N MET A 1 7.90 -10.23 13.57
CA MET A 1 6.72 -9.33 13.68
C MET A 1 5.78 -9.91 14.71
N THR A 2 5.10 -9.06 15.48
CA THR A 2 4.08 -9.47 16.45
C THR A 2 2.77 -9.87 15.75
N LYS A 3 1.82 -10.49 16.47
CA LYS A 3 0.51 -10.86 15.89
C LYS A 3 -0.23 -9.66 15.27
N PRO A 4 -0.35 -8.49 15.93
CA PRO A 4 -0.96 -7.30 15.33
C PRO A 4 -0.24 -6.84 14.04
N GLN A 5 1.09 -6.82 14.05
CA GLN A 5 1.87 -6.44 12.86
C GLN A 5 1.65 -7.41 11.69
N ILE A 6 1.48 -8.71 11.96
CA ILE A 6 1.18 -9.71 10.94
C ILE A 6 -0.23 -9.53 10.36
N ALA A 7 -1.21 -9.14 11.18
CA ALA A 7 -2.56 -8.84 10.70
C ALA A 7 -2.53 -7.66 9.73
N VAL A 8 -1.87 -6.56 10.10
CA VAL A 8 -1.65 -5.41 9.21
C VAL A 8 -0.94 -5.84 7.93
N TRP A 9 0.12 -6.65 8.02
CA TRP A 9 0.83 -7.11 6.82
C TRP A 9 -0.08 -7.85 5.84
N ARG A 10 -0.96 -8.74 6.33
CA ARG A 10 -1.91 -9.47 5.47
C ARG A 10 -2.87 -8.52 4.77
N GLU A 11 -3.39 -7.55 5.50
CA GLU A 11 -4.28 -6.52 4.96
C GLU A 11 -3.57 -5.68 3.89
N GLN A 12 -2.37 -5.18 4.20
CA GLN A 12 -1.59 -4.33 3.30
C GLN A 12 -1.16 -5.06 2.02
N VAL A 13 -0.78 -6.35 2.10
CA VAL A 13 -0.49 -7.17 0.91
C VAL A 13 -1.75 -7.40 0.06
N GLY A 14 -2.92 -7.54 0.68
CA GLY A 14 -4.19 -7.62 -0.05
C GLY A 14 -4.56 -6.31 -0.74
N ASN A 15 -4.32 -5.17 -0.07
CA ASN A 15 -4.66 -3.85 -0.57
C ASN A 15 -3.67 -3.32 -1.63
N MET A 16 -2.44 -3.86 -1.67
CA MET A 16 -1.38 -3.41 -2.58
C MET A 16 -0.81 -4.59 -3.39
N PRO A 17 -1.53 -5.08 -4.41
CA PRO A 17 -1.10 -6.23 -5.20
C PRO A 17 0.21 -6.00 -5.99
N TRP A 18 0.62 -4.75 -6.19
CA TRP A 18 1.87 -4.37 -6.87
C TRP A 18 3.13 -4.52 -5.99
N LEU A 19 3.00 -4.91 -4.72
CA LEU A 19 4.16 -5.05 -3.84
C LEU A 19 5.11 -6.17 -4.30
N HIS A 20 6.40 -5.88 -4.29
CA HIS A 20 7.47 -6.88 -4.50
C HIS A 20 8.52 -6.80 -3.38
N ALA A 21 9.51 -7.70 -3.43
CA ALA A 21 10.52 -7.85 -2.37
C ALA A 21 11.30 -6.56 -2.05
N GLY A 22 11.39 -5.61 -2.98
CA GLY A 22 12.03 -4.31 -2.79
C GLY A 22 11.34 -3.44 -1.73
N HIS A 23 10.02 -3.59 -1.57
CA HIS A 23 9.22 -2.80 -0.62
C HIS A 23 9.30 -3.31 0.83
N ARG A 24 9.97 -4.45 1.07
CA ARG A 24 9.91 -5.16 2.36
C ARG A 24 10.27 -4.31 3.58
N LEU A 25 11.17 -3.34 3.44
CA LEU A 25 11.59 -2.48 4.55
C LEU A 25 10.54 -1.41 4.86
N LEU A 26 10.00 -0.76 3.84
CA LEU A 26 8.92 0.22 3.98
C LEU A 26 7.66 -0.45 4.53
N LEU A 27 7.29 -1.60 3.98
CA LEU A 27 6.14 -2.37 4.44
C LEU A 27 6.28 -2.82 5.90
N ARG A 28 7.49 -3.22 6.32
CA ARG A 28 7.74 -3.57 7.73
C ARG A 28 7.53 -2.37 8.66
N GLN A 29 7.96 -1.17 8.25
CA GLN A 29 7.74 0.05 9.03
C GLN A 29 6.24 0.42 9.11
N VAL A 30 5.50 0.28 8.00
CA VAL A 30 4.03 0.43 7.99
C VAL A 30 3.39 -0.53 8.98
N CYS A 31 3.76 -1.81 8.96
CA CYS A 31 3.19 -2.81 9.86
C CYS A 31 3.42 -2.46 11.34
N ILE A 32 4.59 -1.90 11.69
CA ILE A 32 4.91 -1.47 13.05
C ILE A 32 4.05 -0.27 13.46
N LEU A 33 3.97 0.76 12.62
CA LEU A 33 3.28 2.01 12.94
C LEU A 33 1.76 1.86 12.93
N ALA A 34 1.20 1.18 11.92
CA ALA A 34 -0.25 0.96 11.86
C ALA A 34 -0.74 0.02 12.96
N ALA A 35 0.00 -1.04 13.31
CA ALA A 35 -0.36 -1.87 14.46
C ALA A 35 -0.28 -1.10 15.79
N ARG A 36 0.63 -0.11 15.88
CA ARG A 36 0.74 0.77 17.05
C ARG A 36 -0.47 1.70 17.17
N MET A 37 -1.00 2.24 16.07
CA MET A 37 -2.20 3.10 16.08
C MET A 37 -3.40 2.47 16.80
N GLU A 38 -3.57 1.15 16.69
CA GLU A 38 -4.67 0.42 17.33
C GLU A 38 -4.50 0.26 18.85
N THR A 39 -3.29 0.45 19.38
CA THR A 39 -2.94 0.07 20.75
C THR A 39 -2.35 1.19 21.59
N ASP A 40 -1.84 2.24 20.94
CA ASP A 40 -1.18 3.36 21.58
C ASP A 40 -1.99 4.65 21.37
N PRO A 41 -2.82 5.05 22.34
CA PRO A 41 -3.63 6.26 22.26
C PRO A 41 -2.78 7.54 22.26
N ASP A 42 -1.52 7.47 22.68
CA ASP A 42 -0.58 8.59 22.77
C ASP A 42 0.39 8.62 21.58
N MET A 43 0.04 7.92 20.48
CA MET A 43 0.86 7.91 19.27
C MET A 43 0.99 9.32 18.69
N GLY A 44 2.20 9.89 18.87
CA GLY A 44 2.47 11.27 18.48
C GLY A 44 2.35 11.53 16.97
N VAL A 45 2.04 12.79 16.63
CA VAL A 45 1.82 13.28 15.26
C VAL A 45 2.95 12.91 14.30
N SER A 46 4.21 12.99 14.73
CA SER A 46 5.36 12.63 13.89
C SER A 46 5.33 11.18 13.43
N ALA A 47 4.81 10.26 14.25
CA ALA A 47 4.67 8.85 13.89
C ALA A 47 3.54 8.63 12.88
N LEU A 48 2.44 9.36 13.01
CA LEU A 48 1.33 9.35 12.06
C LEU A 48 1.74 9.95 10.71
N GLN A 49 2.51 11.04 10.72
CA GLN A 49 3.09 11.64 9.52
C GLN A 49 4.08 10.69 8.83
N ALA A 50 4.92 10.00 9.60
CA ALA A 50 5.83 8.99 9.08
C ALA A 50 5.06 7.84 8.41
N LEU A 51 3.97 7.37 9.02
CA LEU A 51 3.10 6.35 8.43
C LEU A 51 2.50 6.83 7.10
N GLY A 52 1.91 8.02 7.06
CA GLY A 52 1.39 8.60 5.81
C GLY A 52 2.46 8.69 4.71
N SER A 53 3.66 9.14 5.06
CA SER A 53 4.79 9.25 4.13
C SER A 53 5.28 7.89 3.60
N LEU A 54 5.18 6.83 4.39
CA LEU A 54 5.51 5.47 3.96
C LEU A 54 4.44 4.91 3.03
N LEU A 55 3.16 5.11 3.36
CA LEU A 55 2.04 4.70 2.53
C LEU A 55 2.08 5.38 1.15
N SER A 56 2.39 6.68 1.08
CA SER A 56 2.61 7.37 -0.20
C SER A 56 3.76 6.77 -1.00
N LYS A 57 4.89 6.41 -0.36
CA LYS A 57 6.01 5.75 -1.06
C LYS A 57 5.67 4.34 -1.54
N LEU A 58 4.73 3.66 -0.89
CA LEU A 58 4.21 2.37 -1.31
C LEU A 58 3.09 2.48 -2.36
N GLY A 59 2.69 3.69 -2.76
CA GLY A 59 1.56 3.89 -3.68
C GLY A 59 0.19 3.67 -3.05
N ALA A 60 0.09 3.64 -1.71
CA ALA A 60 -1.12 3.33 -0.95
C ALA A 60 -1.95 4.57 -0.56
N THR A 61 -1.76 5.68 -1.26
CA THR A 61 -2.63 6.86 -1.09
C THR A 61 -3.88 6.68 -1.94
N PRO A 62 -5.07 7.12 -1.47
CA PRO A 62 -6.27 7.15 -2.32
C PRO A 62 -5.93 7.89 -3.60
N VAL A 63 -5.87 7.14 -4.69
CA VAL A 63 -5.90 7.69 -6.03
C VAL A 63 -7.32 8.18 -6.23
N ASP A 64 -7.46 9.34 -6.88
CA ASP A 64 -8.77 9.78 -7.35
C ASP A 64 -9.38 8.65 -8.18
N GLU A 65 -10.45 8.01 -7.69
CA GLU A 65 -11.06 6.84 -8.34
C GLU A 65 -11.45 7.16 -9.79
N THR A 66 -11.77 8.43 -10.09
CA THR A 66 -12.07 8.92 -11.44
C THR A 66 -10.86 8.93 -12.39
N LYS A 67 -9.64 8.76 -11.86
CA LYS A 67 -8.37 8.74 -12.60
C LYS A 67 -7.71 7.37 -12.63
N VAL A 68 -8.29 6.38 -11.95
CA VAL A 68 -7.84 5.00 -12.03
C VAL A 68 -8.37 4.40 -13.32
N ASN A 69 -7.48 4.06 -14.24
CA ASN A 69 -7.86 3.20 -15.35
C ASN A 69 -8.11 1.80 -14.77
N HIS A 70 -9.37 1.49 -14.49
CA HIS A 70 -9.80 0.16 -14.11
C HIS A 70 -9.72 -0.60 -15.42
N GLY A 71 -8.63 -1.35 -15.66
CA GLY A 71 -8.34 -2.05 -16.92
C GLY A 71 -9.38 -3.11 -17.28
N GLY A 72 -10.59 -2.65 -17.56
CA GLY A 72 -11.74 -3.37 -18.08
C GLY A 72 -11.96 -2.91 -19.51
N GLU A 73 -10.91 -3.08 -20.30
CA GLU A 73 -10.86 -3.25 -21.74
C GLU A 73 -9.36 -3.38 -22.00
N GLU A 74 -8.93 -4.60 -22.32
CA GLU A 74 -7.70 -4.74 -23.11
C GLU A 74 -7.96 -3.91 -24.36
N ASP A 75 -7.47 -2.67 -24.38
CA ASP A 75 -7.30 -1.92 -25.61
C ASP A 75 -6.40 -2.83 -26.46
N GLU A 76 -7.00 -3.63 -27.34
CA GLU A 76 -6.29 -4.38 -28.36
C GLU A 76 -5.33 -3.40 -29.02
N ASP A 77 -4.03 -3.61 -28.82
CA ASP A 77 -3.01 -2.79 -29.46
C ASP A 77 -3.27 -2.87 -30.97
N PRO A 78 -3.54 -1.76 -31.68
CA PRO A 78 -3.80 -1.80 -33.10
C PRO A 78 -2.61 -2.40 -33.89
N ASP A 79 -1.42 -2.49 -33.30
CA ASP A 79 -0.26 -3.17 -33.87
C ASP A 79 -0.32 -4.71 -33.78
N ASP A 80 -1.18 -5.30 -32.94
CA ASP A 80 -1.39 -6.76 -32.88
C ASP A 80 -2.17 -7.30 -34.10
N LYS A 81 -2.74 -6.42 -34.93
CA LYS A 81 -3.50 -6.79 -36.15
C LYS A 81 -2.66 -6.92 -37.42
N HIS A 82 -1.34 -6.72 -37.33
CA HIS A 82 -0.46 -6.63 -38.50
C HIS A 82 0.69 -7.66 -38.58
N PHE A 83 0.63 -8.75 -37.80
CA PHE A 83 1.59 -9.87 -37.89
C PHE A 83 0.94 -11.18 -38.30
#